data_AF-A0A8T6U5H4-F1
#
_entry.id   AF-A0A8T6U5H4-F1
#
_cell.length_a   1.000
_cell.length_b   1.000
_cell.length_c   1.000
_cell.angle_alpha   90.00
_cell.angle_beta   90.00
_cell.angle_gamma   90.00
#
_symmetry.space_group_name_H-M   'P 1'
#
loop_
_entity.id
_entity.type
_entity.pdbx_description
1 polymer ?
#
loop_
_entity_poly.entity_id
_entity_poly.type
_entity_poly.pdbx_seq_one_letter_code
_entity_poly.pdbx_strand_id
1 'polypeptide(L)'
;MGEEERITTAVFAVRTTAGQEKNVANLLEARVGMDKLPIKAILVPEMLKGYVFIEADGPHSVEKAIAGIKHVRSRVPGVVTFPEVERYIVVKPVIEELDEDDIVEIVG
;
A
#
# COMPACT_ATOMS: atom_id res chain seq x y z
N MET A 1 23.57 -18.40 -12.66
CA MET A 1 22.19 -18.33 -13.13
C MET A 1 21.36 -18.03 -11.90
N GLY A 2 21.06 -16.76 -11.65
CA GLY A 2 20.25 -16.38 -10.51
C GLY A 2 18.85 -16.92 -10.72
N GLU A 3 18.32 -17.65 -9.75
CA GLU A 3 16.90 -17.98 -9.72
C GLU A 3 16.16 -16.64 -9.64
N GLU A 4 15.53 -16.23 -10.74
CA GLU A 4 14.51 -15.18 -10.69
C GLU A 4 13.41 -15.70 -9.78
N GLU A 5 13.39 -15.19 -8.56
CA GLU A 5 12.36 -15.44 -7.57
C GLU A 5 11.03 -15.02 -8.22
N ARG A 6 10.22 -16.00 -8.62
CA ARG A 6 8.92 -15.74 -9.23
C ARG A 6 8.09 -15.04 -8.18
N ILE A 7 7.90 -13.73 -8.32
CA ILE A 7 6.95 -12.98 -7.51
C ILE A 7 5.56 -13.53 -7.85
N THR A 8 5.06 -14.45 -7.02
CA THR A 8 3.75 -15.08 -7.20
C THR A 8 2.62 -14.21 -6.65
N THR A 9 2.95 -13.01 -6.17
CA THR A 9 2.03 -12.09 -5.51
C THR A 9 1.83 -10.85 -6.39
N ALA A 10 0.69 -10.20 -6.21
CA ALA A 10 0.37 -8.93 -6.83
C ALA A 10 -0.16 -7.95 -5.79
N VAL A 11 -0.03 -6.66 -6.08
CA VAL A 11 -0.58 -5.61 -5.24
C VAL A 11 -1.95 -5.19 -5.76
N PHE A 12 -2.90 -5.05 -4.84
CA PHE A 12 -4.26 -4.64 -5.12
C PHE A 12 -4.61 -3.40 -4.31
N ALA A 13 -5.22 -2.41 -4.96
CA ALA A 13 -5.75 -1.23 -4.28
C ALA A 13 -7.18 -1.48 -3.81
N VAL A 14 -7.50 -1.03 -2.59
CA VAL A 14 -8.84 -1.08 -2.01
C VAL A 14 -9.26 0.32 -1.60
N ARG A 15 -10.44 0.74 -2.07
CA ARG A 15 -11.05 2.02 -1.71
C ARG A 15 -11.62 1.93 -0.30
N THR A 16 -11.30 2.93 0.50
CA THR A 16 -11.80 3.11 1.85
C THR A 16 -12.52 4.46 1.98
N THR A 17 -13.10 4.71 3.15
CA THR A 17 -13.53 6.06 3.52
C THR A 17 -12.28 6.87 3.87
N ALA A 18 -12.13 8.05 3.28
CA ALA A 18 -11.00 8.93 3.58
C ALA A 18 -10.89 9.19 5.10
N GLY A 19 -9.69 9.05 5.65
CA GLY A 19 -9.41 9.16 7.08
C GLY A 19 -9.69 7.89 7.90
N GLN A 20 -10.12 6.79 7.27
CA GLN A 20 -10.35 5.50 7.93
C GLN A 20 -9.35 4.42 7.51
N GLU A 21 -8.31 4.77 6.74
CA GLU A 21 -7.37 3.82 6.13
C GLU A 21 -6.68 2.95 7.19
N LYS A 22 -6.18 3.57 8.27
CA LYS A 22 -5.52 2.85 9.38
C LYS A 22 -6.48 1.95 10.15
N ASN A 23 -7.72 2.41 10.38
CA ASN A 23 -8.74 1.58 11.03
C ASN A 23 -9.13 0.38 10.17
N VAL A 24 -9.29 0.58 8.86
CA VAL A 24 -9.56 -0.50 7.91
C VAL A 24 -8.39 -1.50 7.89
N ALA A 25 -7.15 -1.03 7.89
CA ALA A 25 -5.97 -1.88 7.93
C ALA A 25 -5.90 -2.75 9.21
N ASN A 26 -6.19 -2.17 10.39
CA ASN A 26 -6.24 -2.93 11.64
C ASN A 26 -7.33 -4.01 11.63
N LEU A 27 -8.51 -3.70 11.08
CA LEU A 27 -9.59 -4.67 10.94
C LEU A 27 -9.24 -5.78 9.94
N LEU A 28 -8.54 -5.43 8.86
CA LEU A 28 -8.03 -6.38 7.88
C LEU A 28 -6.98 -7.30 8.49
N GLU A 29 -6.00 -6.76 9.22
CA GLU A 29 -4.96 -7.54 9.90
C GLU A 29 -5.58 -8.58 10.85
N ALA A 30 -6.50 -8.14 11.72
CA ALA A 30 -7.20 -9.04 12.64
C ALA A 30 -7.94 -10.15 11.88
N ARG A 31 -8.64 -9.79 10.79
CA ARG A 31 -9.37 -10.75 9.96
C ARG A 31 -8.44 -11.75 9.27
N VAL A 32 -7.34 -11.27 8.68
CA VAL A 32 -6.34 -12.10 8.00
C VAL A 32 -5.73 -13.11 8.96
N GLY A 33 -5.42 -12.69 10.19
CA GLY A 33 -4.90 -13.57 11.24
C GLY A 33 -5.91 -14.62 11.69
N MET A 34 -7.18 -14.23 11.88
CA MET A 34 -8.25 -15.15 12.30
C MET A 34 -8.59 -16.20 11.24
N ASP A 35 -8.77 -15.77 9.99
CA ASP A 35 -9.21 -16.63 8.88
C ASP A 35 -8.05 -17.28 8.13
N LYS A 36 -6.80 -17.02 8.55
CA LYS A 36 -5.54 -17.46 7.93
C LYS A 36 -5.53 -17.21 6.42
N LEU A 37 -5.90 -15.99 6.03
CA LEU A 37 -5.98 -15.62 4.61
C LEU A 37 -4.57 -15.44 4.02
N PRO A 38 -4.34 -15.80 2.75
CA PRO A 38 -3.04 -15.66 2.09
C PRO A 38 -2.78 -14.20 1.65
N ILE A 39 -2.82 -13.28 2.62
CA ILE A 39 -2.42 -11.89 2.47
C ILE A 39 -1.01 -11.75 3.05
N LYS A 40 -0.10 -11.16 2.27
CA LYS A 40 1.32 -11.05 2.66
C LYS A 40 1.61 -9.74 3.39
N ALA A 41 1.04 -8.65 2.89
CA ALA A 41 1.26 -7.31 3.42
C ALA A 41 0.05 -6.40 3.21
N ILE A 42 -0.08 -5.40 4.07
CA ILE A 42 -1.04 -4.30 3.95
C ILE A 42 -0.25 -3.00 4.10
N LEU A 43 -0.32 -2.12 3.10
CA LEU A 43 0.29 -0.80 3.12
C LEU A 43 -0.78 0.27 3.25
N VAL A 44 -0.61 1.14 4.23
CA VAL A 44 -1.43 2.33 4.45
C VAL A 44 -0.62 3.57 4.07
N PRO A 45 -0.80 4.12 2.87
CA PRO A 45 -0.06 5.29 2.44
C PRO A 45 -0.51 6.55 3.21
N GLU A 46 0.42 7.33 3.75
CA GLU A 46 0.07 8.56 4.48
C GLU A 46 -0.41 9.68 3.54
N MET A 47 0.22 9.77 2.37
CA MET A 47 0.00 10.79 1.34
C MET A 47 -1.26 10.54 0.48
N LEU A 48 -1.78 9.31 0.44
CA LEU A 48 -2.94 8.95 -0.38
C LEU A 48 -4.16 8.65 0.50
N LYS A 49 -5.14 9.56 0.49
CA LYS A 49 -6.40 9.37 1.24
C LYS A 49 -7.38 8.47 0.49
N GLY A 50 -8.12 7.66 1.24
CA GLY A 50 -9.20 6.80 0.77
C GLY A 50 -8.74 5.49 0.14
N TYR A 51 -7.48 5.09 0.33
CA TYR A 51 -6.93 3.86 -0.23
C TYR A 51 -6.05 3.10 0.76
N VAL A 52 -6.07 1.78 0.65
CA VAL A 52 -5.07 0.88 1.22
C VAL A 52 -4.59 -0.08 0.12
N PHE A 53 -3.35 -0.51 0.19
CA PHE A 53 -2.79 -1.50 -0.73
C PHE A 53 -2.61 -2.83 -0.02
N ILE A 54 -2.91 -3.91 -0.71
CA ILE A 54 -2.87 -5.27 -0.17
C ILE A 54 -2.08 -6.15 -1.13
N GLU A 55 -1.06 -6.82 -0.61
CA GLU A 55 -0.28 -7.81 -1.34
C GLU A 55 -0.86 -9.21 -1.11
N ALA A 56 -1.19 -9.91 -2.20
CA ALA A 56 -1.80 -11.24 -2.13
C ALA A 56 -1.48 -12.09 -3.37
N ASP A 57 -1.70 -13.39 -3.27
CA ASP A 57 -1.54 -14.33 -4.39
C ASP A 57 -2.59 -14.12 -5.51
N GLY A 58 -3.69 -13.41 -5.21
CA GLY A 58 -4.73 -13.11 -6.19
C GLY A 58 -5.88 -12.26 -5.65
N PRO A 59 -6.75 -11.74 -6.55
CA PRO A 59 -7.83 -10.82 -6.19
C PRO A 59 -8.90 -11.46 -5.29
N HIS A 60 -9.13 -12.78 -5.42
CA HIS A 60 -10.13 -13.50 -4.63
C HIS A 60 -9.82 -13.46 -3.12
N SER A 61 -8.54 -13.60 -2.76
CA SER A 61 -8.08 -13.51 -1.37
C SER A 61 -8.34 -12.12 -0.78
N VAL A 62 -8.12 -11.08 -1.59
CA VAL A 62 -8.41 -9.69 -1.21
C VAL A 62 -9.90 -9.47 -1.03
N GLU A 63 -10.72 -9.94 -1.97
CA GLU A 63 -12.19 -9.84 -1.90
C GLU A 63 -12.74 -10.52 -0.65
N LYS A 64 -12.21 -11.70 -0.30
CA LYS A 64 -12.57 -12.40 0.94
C LYS A 64 -12.13 -11.63 2.18
N ALA A 65 -10.93 -11.04 2.17
CA ALA A 65 -10.41 -10.27 3.30
C ALA A 65 -11.24 -9.01 3.58
N ILE A 66 -11.66 -8.29 2.54
CA ILE A 66 -12.34 -7.00 2.67
C ILE A 66 -13.86 -7.13 2.89
N ALA A 67 -14.42 -8.34 2.71
CA ALA A 67 -15.86 -8.59 2.78
C ALA A 67 -16.45 -8.25 4.16
N GLY A 68 -17.42 -7.34 4.18
CA GLY A 68 -18.13 -6.93 5.39
C GLY A 68 -17.33 -6.03 6.32
N ILE A 69 -16.13 -5.58 5.94
CA ILE A 69 -15.36 -4.61 6.73
C ILE A 69 -15.98 -3.22 6.58
N LYS A 70 -16.31 -2.58 7.71
CA LYS A 70 -16.84 -1.22 7.73
C LYS A 70 -15.83 -0.25 7.10
N HIS A 71 -16.33 0.75 6.36
CA HIS A 71 -15.54 1.77 5.66
C HIS A 71 -14.75 1.28 4.44
N VAL A 72 -14.71 -0.01 4.14
CA VAL A 72 -14.33 -0.51 2.81
C VAL A 72 -15.45 -0.21 1.83
N ARG A 73 -15.09 0.28 0.64
CA ARG A 73 -16.02 0.48 -0.48
C ARG A 73 -15.94 -0.64 -1.51
N SER A 74 -14.76 -0.83 -2.10
CA SER A 74 -14.52 -1.84 -3.14
C SER A 74 -13.03 -1.98 -3.46
N ARG A 75 -12.66 -3.12 -4.05
CA ARG A 75 -11.37 -3.31 -4.70
C ARG A 75 -11.34 -2.53 -6.03
N VAL A 76 -10.21 -1.90 -6.34
CA VAL A 76 -9.98 -1.29 -7.64
C VAL A 76 -9.74 -2.41 -8.67
N PRO A 77 -10.37 -2.36 -9.85
CA PRO A 77 -10.11 -3.33 -10.91
C PRO A 77 -8.63 -3.32 -11.35
N GLY A 78 -8.11 -4.49 -11.71
CA GLY A 78 -6.71 -4.66 -12.09
C GLY A 78 -5.77 -4.89 -10.91
N VAL A 79 -4.48 -4.78 -11.20
CA VAL A 79 -3.35 -4.89 -10.28
C VAL A 79 -2.57 -3.58 -10.29
N VAL A 80 -1.94 -3.26 -9.17
CA VAL A 80 -1.05 -2.11 -9.02
C VAL A 80 0.38 -2.59 -9.27
N THR A 81 1.12 -1.88 -10.10
CA THR A 81 2.53 -2.22 -10.36
C THR A 81 3.41 -1.77 -9.20
N PHE A 82 4.51 -2.49 -8.95
CA PHE A 82 5.41 -2.15 -7.85
C PHE A 82 5.93 -0.69 -7.90
N PRO A 83 6.35 -0.13 -9.06
CA PRO A 83 6.77 1.28 -9.15
C PRO A 83 5.68 2.29 -8.77
N GLU A 84 4.40 1.92 -8.88
CA GLU A 84 3.31 2.78 -8.44
C GLU A 84 3.17 2.82 -6.92
N VAL A 85 3.43 1.68 -6.27
CA VAL A 85 3.37 1.53 -4.80
C VAL A 85 4.61 2.15 -4.16
N GLU A 86 5.78 1.99 -4.78
CA GLU A 86 7.07 2.46 -4.29
C GLU A 86 7.07 3.96 -3.94
N ARG A 87 6.35 4.78 -4.71
CA ARG A 87 6.17 6.23 -4.46
C ARG A 87 5.52 6.56 -3.11
N TYR A 88 4.87 5.59 -2.47
CA TYR A 88 4.27 5.74 -1.15
C TYR A 88 5.11 5.12 -0.03
N ILE A 89 6.14 4.36 -0.37
CA ILE A 89 7.08 3.74 0.58
C ILE A 89 8.33 4.61 0.72
N VAL A 90 8.87 5.06 -0.42
CA VAL A 90 10.05 5.92 -0.46
C VAL A 90 9.61 7.36 -0.19
N VAL A 91 9.66 7.75 1.08
CA VAL A 91 9.73 9.17 1.43
C VAL A 91 11.11 9.63 1.00
N LYS A 92 11.23 10.26 -0.16
CA LYS A 92 12.49 10.95 -0.50
C LYS A 92 12.76 11.93 0.65
N PRO A 93 13.89 11.82 1.37
CA PRO A 93 14.25 12.84 2.34
C PRO A 93 14.28 14.16 1.57
N VAL A 94 13.62 15.19 2.11
CA VAL A 94 13.72 16.57 1.58
C VAL A 94 15.16 17.08 1.69
N ILE A 95 16.01 16.38 2.45
CA ILE A 95 17.37 16.78 2.81
C ILE A 95 18.36 15.86 2.10
N GLU A 96 18.43 15.98 0.78
CA GLU A 96 19.62 15.66 -0.05
C GLU A 96 19.71 16.69 -1.19
N GLU A 97 19.50 17.98 -0.89
CA GLU A 97 19.64 19.05 -1.90
C GLU A 97 20.69 20.09 -1.53
N LEU A 98 21.49 19.84 -0.49
CA LEU A 98 22.55 20.76 -0.06
C LEU A 98 23.82 19.99 0.22
N ASP A 99 24.77 20.11 -0.70
CA ASP A 99 26.16 19.73 -0.51
C ASP A 99 27.02 20.93 -0.11
N GLU A 100 28.21 20.67 0.42
CA GLU A 100 29.21 21.73 0.62
C GLU A 100 29.49 22.40 -0.73
N ASP A 101 29.50 23.74 -0.75
CA ASP A 101 29.64 24.62 -1.93
C ASP A 101 28.38 24.84 -2.80
N ASP A 102 27.21 24.35 -2.40
CA ASP A 102 25.97 24.68 -3.11
C ASP A 102 25.60 26.17 -3.01
N ILE A 103 25.22 26.75 -4.15
CA ILE A 103 24.72 28.13 -4.24
C ILE A 103 23.20 28.10 -4.13
N VAL A 104 22.66 28.71 -3.08
CA VAL A 104 21.22 28.75 -2.80
C VAL A 104 20.65 30.17 -2.90
N GLU A 105 19.35 30.26 -3.16
CA GLU A 105 18.58 31.51 -3.14
C GLU A 105 17.67 31.57 -1.92
N ILE A 106 17.68 32.69 -1.20
CA ILE A 106 16.82 32.91 -0.03
C ILE A 106 15.47 33.42 -0.52
N VAL A 107 14.42 32.60 -0.37
CA VAL A 107 13.03 33.02 -0.58
C VAL A 107 12.39 33.43 0.74
N GLY A 108 11.79 34.61 0.78
CA GLY A 108 11.11 35.20 1.94
C GLY A 108 9.69 35.66 1.61
#